data_AF-A0A0B1S8P1-F1
#
_entry.id   AF-A0A0B1S8P1-F1
#
_cell.length_a   1.000
_cell.length_b   1.000
_cell.length_c   1.000
_cell.angle_alpha   90.00
_cell.angle_beta   90.00
_cell.angle_gamma   90.00
#
_symmetry.space_group_name_H-M   'P 1'
#
loop_
_entity.id
_entity.type
_entity.pdbx_description
1 polymer ?
#
loop_
_entity_poly.entity_id
_entity_poly.type
_entity_poly.pdbx_seq_one_letter_code
_entity_poly.pdbx_strand_id
1 'polypeptide(L)'
;MITSRDFDFIDVDDEVQKRTPITEIMVDVSKLVVGDISLPMEKAQKMLKDHRLGKLPIVNEDGELIALLCRSDLLKARNYPMASYDSKGQLLCGAAVNTRETSKHTIELLVEAGADVIVIVSFRI
;
A
#
# COMPACT_ATOMS: atom_id res chain seq x y z
N MET A 1 3.36 -11.22 10.56
CA MET A 1 3.71 -10.26 9.48
C MET A 1 5.02 -10.69 8.86
N ILE A 2 5.18 -10.53 7.55
CA ILE A 2 6.43 -10.84 6.85
C ILE A 2 6.97 -9.60 6.11
N THR A 3 8.29 -9.51 6.05
CA THR A 3 9.09 -8.47 5.40
C THR A 3 10.27 -9.13 4.68
N SER A 4 10.99 -8.39 3.83
CA SER A 4 12.15 -8.95 3.11
C SER A 4 13.17 -9.56 4.08
N ARG A 5 13.42 -8.90 5.22
CA ARG A 5 14.38 -9.34 6.24
C ARG A 5 14.10 -10.74 6.81
N ASP A 6 12.87 -11.20 6.74
CA ASP A 6 12.47 -12.50 7.28
C ASP A 6 12.88 -13.65 6.33
N PHE A 7 13.16 -13.37 5.06
CA PHE A 7 13.56 -14.40 4.08
C PHE A 7 14.83 -14.09 3.26
N ASP A 8 15.39 -12.87 3.33
CA ASP A 8 16.57 -12.44 2.56
C ASP A 8 17.83 -13.32 2.76
N PHE A 9 17.91 -14.10 3.86
CA PHE A 9 19.06 -14.95 4.21
C PHE A 9 18.68 -16.42 4.48
N ILE A 10 17.54 -16.87 3.97
CA ILE A 10 17.13 -18.26 4.08
C ILE A 10 17.97 -19.08 3.08
N ASP A 11 19.12 -19.60 3.51
CA ASP A 11 20.00 -20.50 2.73
C ASP A 11 19.38 -21.89 2.58
N VAL A 12 18.26 -21.97 1.87
CA VAL A 12 17.55 -23.22 1.66
C VAL A 12 17.35 -23.39 0.16
N ASP A 13 17.55 -24.60 -0.34
CA ASP A 13 17.28 -24.99 -1.72
C ASP A 13 15.95 -24.35 -2.19
N ASP A 14 15.95 -23.72 -3.36
CA ASP A 14 14.79 -23.01 -3.93
C ASP A 14 13.51 -23.86 -3.88
N GLU A 15 13.64 -25.18 -4.01
CA GLU A 15 12.50 -26.11 -3.96
C GLU A 15 11.95 -26.34 -2.54
N VAL A 16 12.79 -26.19 -1.52
CA VAL A 16 12.38 -26.25 -0.12
C VAL A 16 11.79 -24.90 0.31
N GLN A 17 12.38 -23.76 -0.08
CA GLN A 17 11.82 -22.43 0.20
C GLN A 17 10.38 -22.30 -0.31
N LYS A 18 10.08 -22.78 -1.52
CA LYS A 18 8.72 -22.72 -2.10
C LYS A 18 7.69 -23.54 -1.31
N ARG A 19 8.12 -24.47 -0.47
CA ARG A 19 7.24 -25.38 0.29
C ARG A 19 7.19 -25.04 1.78
N THR A 20 8.07 -24.17 2.28
CA THR A 20 8.05 -23.73 3.67
C THR A 20 6.77 -22.93 3.97
N PRO A 21 5.98 -23.33 4.97
CA PRO A 21 4.82 -22.56 5.41
C PRO A 21 5.21 -21.15 5.88
N ILE A 22 4.43 -20.15 5.48
CA ILE A 22 4.65 -18.75 5.92
C ILE A 22 4.63 -18.61 7.45
N THR A 23 3.88 -19.47 8.14
CA THR A 23 3.79 -19.51 9.60
C THR A 23 5.13 -19.79 10.28
N GLU A 24 6.09 -20.43 9.60
CA GLU A 24 7.41 -20.75 10.16
C GLU A 24 8.38 -19.56 10.10
N ILE A 25 8.16 -18.62 9.18
CA ILE A 25 9.08 -17.50 8.91
C ILE A 25 8.48 -16.14 9.27
N MET A 26 7.16 -16.04 9.44
CA MET A 26 6.52 -14.79 9.79
C MET A 26 6.78 -14.40 11.25
N VAL A 27 6.75 -13.09 11.53
CA VAL A 27 6.70 -12.61 12.91
C VAL A 27 5.32 -12.92 13.52
N ASP A 28 5.34 -13.65 14.64
CA ASP A 28 4.17 -13.97 15.46
C ASP A 28 3.35 -12.72 15.82
N VAL A 29 2.02 -12.86 15.78
CA VAL A 29 1.09 -11.77 16.13
C VAL A 29 1.34 -11.25 17.54
N SER A 30 1.69 -12.11 18.51
CA SER A 30 1.99 -11.73 19.89
C SER A 30 3.21 -10.82 20.05
N LYS A 31 4.09 -10.77 19.03
CA LYS A 31 5.30 -9.93 19.00
C LYS A 31 5.12 -8.69 18.12
N LEU A 32 3.98 -8.55 17.43
CA LEU A 32 3.71 -7.40 16.58
C LEU A 32 3.29 -6.20 17.42
N VAL A 33 3.93 -5.06 17.15
CA VAL A 33 3.40 -3.77 17.56
C VAL A 33 2.30 -3.41 16.57
N VAL A 34 1.08 -3.21 17.08
CA VAL A 34 -0.09 -2.83 16.30
C VAL A 34 -0.66 -1.51 16.83
N GLY A 35 -1.29 -0.74 15.94
CA GLY A 35 -2.10 0.42 16.30
C GLY A 35 -3.58 0.07 16.29
N ASP A 36 -4.37 0.83 17.04
CA ASP A 36 -5.83 0.75 17.04
C ASP A 36 -6.44 1.69 15.97
N ILE A 37 -7.64 1.38 15.47
CA ILE A 37 -8.32 2.19 14.46
C ILE A 37 -8.61 3.63 14.92
N SER A 38 -8.78 3.86 16.23
CA SER A 38 -8.96 5.21 16.80
C SER A 38 -7.66 6.01 16.89
N LEU A 39 -6.50 5.41 16.55
CA LEU A 39 -5.19 6.03 16.67
C LEU A 39 -5.04 7.18 15.65
N PRO A 40 -4.78 8.42 16.12
CA PRO A 40 -4.47 9.55 15.23
C PRO A 40 -3.21 9.30 14.40
N MET A 41 -3.20 9.83 13.18
CA MET A 41 -2.08 9.66 12.23
C MET A 41 -0.74 10.09 12.83
N GLU A 42 -0.69 11.21 13.56
CA GLU A 42 0.53 11.72 14.18
C GLU A 42 1.09 10.75 15.22
N LYS A 43 0.21 10.09 15.99
CA LYS A 43 0.62 9.07 16.96
C LYS A 43 1.12 7.80 16.25
N ALA A 44 0.48 7.40 15.17
CA ALA A 44 0.92 6.27 14.36
C ALA A 44 2.31 6.51 13.74
N GLN A 45 2.55 7.72 13.20
CA GLN A 45 3.86 8.14 12.71
C GLN A 45 4.92 8.13 13.82
N LYS A 46 4.57 8.60 15.02
CA LYS A 46 5.44 8.54 16.19
C LYS A 46 5.77 7.09 16.58
N MET A 47 4.79 6.20 16.60
CA MET A 47 5.01 4.77 16.88
C MET A 47 5.97 4.13 15.88
N LEU A 48 5.80 4.38 14.57
CA LEU A 48 6.72 3.93 13.53
C LEU A 48 8.16 4.40 13.79
N LYS A 49 8.33 5.65 14.24
CA LYS A 49 9.65 6.23 14.54
C LYS A 49 10.27 5.65 15.82
N ASP A 50 9.53 5.66 16.92
CA ASP A 50 10.02 5.30 18.25
C ASP A 50 10.39 3.81 18.32
N HIS A 51 9.56 2.95 17.71
CA HIS A 51 9.80 1.51 17.64
C HIS A 51 10.66 1.10 16.42
N ARG A 52 11.10 2.06 15.61
CA ARG A 52 11.90 1.85 14.39
C ARG A 52 11.28 0.84 13.42
N LEU A 53 9.95 0.83 13.34
CA LEU A 53 9.18 -0.11 12.53
C LEU A 53 9.19 0.32 11.06
N GLY A 54 9.24 -0.65 10.16
CA GLY A 54 9.04 -0.41 8.72
C GLY A 54 7.57 -0.31 8.34
N LYS A 55 6.72 -1.07 9.04
CA LYS A 55 5.28 -1.19 8.81
C LYS A 55 4.56 -1.25 10.16
N LEU A 56 3.39 -0.64 10.27
CA LEU A 56 2.54 -0.64 11.45
C LEU A 56 1.13 -1.10 11.05
N PRO A 57 0.72 -2.32 11.41
CA PRO A 57 -0.63 -2.80 11.22
C PRO A 57 -1.60 -2.03 12.13
N ILE A 58 -2.76 -1.67 11.61
CA ILE A 58 -3.85 -1.03 12.34
C ILE A 58 -5.02 -2.00 12.41
N VAL A 59 -5.47 -2.32 13.61
CA VAL A 59 -6.54 -3.29 13.87
C VAL A 59 -7.76 -2.64 14.52
N ASN A 60 -8.92 -3.29 14.42
CA ASN A 60 -10.12 -2.94 15.19
C ASN A 60 -10.12 -3.64 16.57
N GLU A 61 -11.19 -3.44 17.35
CA GLU A 61 -11.36 -4.02 18.68
C GLU A 61 -11.38 -5.56 18.68
N ASP A 62 -11.85 -6.17 17.59
CA ASP A 62 -11.88 -7.62 17.39
C ASP A 62 -10.52 -8.20 16.93
N GLY A 63 -9.50 -7.35 16.75
CA GLY A 63 -8.16 -7.73 16.31
C GLY A 63 -8.04 -7.96 14.80
N GLU A 64 -9.04 -7.54 14.01
CA GLU A 64 -9.04 -7.65 12.56
C GLU A 64 -8.23 -6.52 11.93
N LEU A 65 -7.46 -6.83 10.88
CA LEU A 65 -6.62 -5.85 10.18
C LEU A 65 -7.46 -4.92 9.31
N ILE A 66 -7.39 -3.61 9.58
CA ILE A 66 -8.13 -2.59 8.83
C ILE A 66 -7.21 -1.77 7.91
N ALA A 67 -5.98 -1.50 8.34
CA ALA A 67 -5.02 -0.74 7.53
C ALA A 67 -3.57 -1.14 7.83
N LEU A 68 -2.66 -0.75 6.93
CA LEU A 68 -1.23 -0.96 7.10
C LEU A 68 -0.47 0.33 6.76
N LEU A 69 0.18 0.92 7.76
CA LEU A 69 0.97 2.13 7.57
C LEU A 69 2.43 1.77 7.31
N CYS A 70 3.02 2.33 6.25
CA CYS A 70 4.39 2.06 5.88
C CYS A 70 5.28 3.29 6.09
N ARG A 71 6.46 3.07 6.70
CA ARG A 71 7.49 4.11 6.86
C ARG A 71 7.94 4.70 5.52
N SER A 72 7.93 3.90 4.45
CA SER A 72 8.28 4.34 3.10
C SER A 72 7.38 5.47 2.60
N ASP A 73 6.09 5.45 2.94
CA ASP A 73 5.15 6.44 2.44
C ASP A 73 5.33 7.77 3.16
N LEU A 74 5.63 7.73 4.47
CA LEU A 74 6.03 8.92 5.24
C LEU A 74 7.32 9.54 4.68
N LEU A 75 8.28 8.71 4.28
CA LEU A 75 9.53 9.19 3.67
C LEU A 75 9.26 9.83 2.30
N LYS A 76 8.38 9.25 1.48
CA LYS A 76 7.97 9.84 0.19
C LYS A 76 7.29 11.18 0.40
N ALA A 77 6.30 11.26 1.30
CA ALA A 77 5.60 12.52 1.58
C ALA A 77 6.55 13.64 2.04
N ARG A 78 7.54 13.29 2.88
CA ARG A 78 8.56 14.25 3.32
C ARG A 78 9.51 14.64 2.19
N ASN A 79 9.96 13.68 1.37
CA ASN A 79 10.94 13.93 0.31
C ASN A 79 10.30 14.64 -0.90
N TYR A 80 8.98 14.51 -1.09
CA TYR A 80 8.22 15.09 -2.19
C TYR A 80 7.04 15.93 -1.66
N PRO A 81 7.30 17.08 -1.00
CA PRO A 81 6.24 17.88 -0.37
C PRO A 81 5.26 18.51 -1.36
N MET A 82 5.64 18.62 -2.63
CA MET A 82 4.82 19.15 -3.72
C MET A 82 4.21 18.05 -4.60
N ALA A 83 4.25 16.78 -4.16
CA ALA A 83 3.60 15.71 -4.91
C ALA A 83 2.08 15.90 -4.93
N SER A 84 1.46 15.57 -6.06
CA SER A 84 0.03 15.72 -6.27
C SER A 84 -0.71 14.56 -5.62
N TYR A 85 -1.42 14.86 -4.53
CA TYR A 85 -2.23 13.90 -3.81
C TYR A 85 -3.71 14.26 -3.88
N ASP A 86 -4.56 13.24 -3.80
CA ASP A 86 -5.98 13.40 -3.53
C ASP A 86 -6.26 13.68 -2.04
N SER A 87 -7.53 13.83 -1.69
CA SER A 87 -7.96 14.04 -0.29
C SER A 87 -7.66 12.87 0.66
N LYS A 88 -7.40 11.66 0.12
CA LYS A 88 -7.08 10.45 0.89
C LYS A 88 -5.56 10.23 1.04
N GLY A 89 -4.73 11.07 0.41
CA GLY A 89 -3.27 10.94 0.42
C GLY A 89 -2.72 9.97 -0.63
N GLN A 90 -3.51 9.61 -1.66
CA GLN A 90 -3.09 8.80 -2.81
C GLN A 90 -2.61 9.71 -3.94
N LEU A 91 -1.64 9.24 -4.75
CA LEU A 91 -1.13 10.03 -5.88
C LEU A 91 -2.22 10.19 -6.95
N LEU A 92 -2.34 11.40 -7.49
CA LEU A 92 -3.26 11.66 -8.60
C LEU A 92 -2.83 10.91 -9.87
N CYS A 93 -3.79 10.29 -10.55
CA CYS A 93 -3.59 9.54 -11.78
C CYS A 93 -4.55 10.00 -12.88
N GLY A 94 -3.99 10.22 -14.07
CA GLY A 94 -4.76 10.54 -15.27
C GLY A 94 -4.63 9.45 -16.33
N ALA A 95 -5.71 9.19 -17.08
CA ALA A 95 -5.73 8.24 -18.18
C ALA A 95 -6.26 8.87 -19.47
N ALA A 96 -5.65 8.52 -20.61
CA ALA A 96 -6.07 8.96 -21.93
C ALA A 96 -6.90 7.88 -22.62
N VAL A 97 -8.03 8.29 -23.21
CA VAL A 97 -8.94 7.38 -23.93
C VAL A 97 -9.34 7.98 -25.28
N ASN A 98 -9.61 7.12 -26.26
CA ASN A 98 -10.10 7.56 -27.56
C ASN A 98 -11.64 7.69 -27.58
N THR A 99 -12.19 8.21 -28.69
CA THR A 99 -13.62 8.48 -28.86
C THR A 99 -14.45 7.32 -29.44
N ARG A 100 -13.88 6.13 -29.61
CA ARG A 100 -14.61 4.96 -30.12
C ARG A 100 -15.62 4.45 -29.09
N GLU A 101 -16.73 3.89 -29.55
CA GLU A 101 -17.77 3.31 -28.69
C GLU A 101 -17.23 2.23 -27.75
N THR A 102 -16.24 1.45 -28.20
CA THR A 102 -15.57 0.43 -27.37
C THR A 102 -14.87 1.01 -26.14
N SER A 103 -14.50 2.28 -26.15
CA SER A 103 -13.78 2.93 -25.05
C SER A 103 -14.67 3.26 -23.86
N LYS A 104 -16.00 3.20 -24.00
CA LYS A 104 -16.94 3.39 -22.88
C LYS A 104 -16.67 2.39 -21.76
N HIS A 105 -16.52 1.11 -22.11
CA HIS A 105 -16.21 0.07 -21.14
C HIS A 105 -14.84 0.27 -20.49
N THR A 106 -13.84 0.74 -21.26
CA THR A 106 -12.53 1.08 -20.71
C THR A 106 -12.61 2.22 -19.69
N ILE A 107 -13.42 3.25 -19.95
CA ILE A 107 -13.63 4.36 -19.02
C ILE A 107 -14.24 3.85 -17.71
N GLU A 108 -15.23 2.96 -17.77
CA GLU A 108 -15.83 2.35 -16.57
C GLU A 108 -14.76 1.66 -15.71
N LEU A 109 -13.93 0.80 -16.33
CA LEU A 109 -12.85 0.11 -15.64
C LEU A 109 -11.78 1.06 -15.08
N LEU A 110 -11.47 2.15 -15.77
CA LEU A 110 -10.51 3.15 -15.31
C LEU A 110 -11.04 3.94 -14.10
N VAL A 111 -12.32 4.29 -14.11
CA VAL A 111 -12.98 4.96 -12.98
C VAL A 111 -13.05 4.01 -11.78
N GLU A 112 -13.41 2.74 -11.99
CA GLU A 112 -13.41 1.71 -10.95
C GLU A 112 -12.01 1.50 -10.35
N ALA A 113 -10.96 1.54 -11.18
CA ALA A 113 -9.57 1.48 -10.73
C ALA A 113 -9.09 2.75 -10.01
N GLY A 114 -9.88 3.84 -10.01
CA GLY A 114 -9.59 5.07 -9.29
C GLY A 114 -8.83 6.15 -10.08
N ALA A 115 -8.97 6.22 -11.40
CA ALA A 115 -8.43 7.34 -12.17
C ALA A 115 -9.13 8.66 -11.81
N ASP A 116 -8.36 9.70 -11.49
CA ASP A 116 -8.88 11.02 -11.09
C ASP A 116 -9.27 11.89 -12.30
N VAL A 117 -8.57 11.71 -13.43
CA VAL A 117 -8.75 12.51 -14.64
C VAL A 117 -8.79 11.62 -15.88
N ILE A 118 -9.84 11.77 -16.69
CA ILE A 118 -9.93 11.15 -18.01
C ILE A 118 -9.72 12.20 -19.09
N VAL A 119 -8.75 11.98 -19.97
CA VAL A 119 -8.44 12.84 -21.10
C VAL A 119 -8.96 12.19 -22.38
N ILE A 120 -9.88 12.86 -23.07
CA ILE A 120 -10.36 12.41 -24.37
C ILE A 120 -9.36 12.82 -25.45
N VAL A 121 -8.75 11.83 -26.10
CA VAL A 121 -7.79 12.01 -27.18
C VAL A 121 -8.45 11.64 -28.51
N SER A 122 -8.64 12.64 -29.37
CA SER A 122 -9.17 12.45 -30.71
C SER A 122 -8.13 12.89 -31.74
N PHE A 123 -7.74 11.98 -32.62
CA PHE A 123 -6.92 12.32 -33.78
C PHE A 123 -7.84 12.62 -34.96
N ARG A 124 -7.65 13.79 -35.56
CA ARG A 124 -8.25 14.13 -36.86
C ARG A 124 -7.22 13.75 -37.91
N ILE A 125 -7.49 12.65 -38.63
CA ILE A 125 -6.75 12.30 -39.85
C ILE A 125 -7.46 12.97 -41.03
#